data_AF-A0ABD0B7Z9-F1
#
_entry.id   AF-A0ABD0B7Z9-F1
#
_cell.length_a   1.000
_cell.length_b   1.000
_cell.length_c   1.000
_cell.angle_alpha   90.00
_cell.angle_beta   90.00
_cell.angle_gamma   90.00
#
_symmetry.space_group_name_H-M   'P 1'
#
loop_
_entity.id
_entity.type
_entity.pdbx_description
1 polymer ?
#
loop_
_entity_poly.entity_id
_entity_poly.type
_entity_poly.pdbx_seq_one_letter_code
_entity_poly.pdbx_strand_id
1 'polypeptide(L)' 'MISNATRAEWAEQALSTFTNNVNFCRNPAELESGDRADAIADLICDLLHYAVEQGYHPDLLLEQAKMNFEFEQAQAEQQA' A
#
# COMPACT_ATOMS: atom_id res chain seq x y z
N MET A 1 19.15 -3.70 0.46
CA MET A 1 17.91 -3.52 1.23
C MET A 1 16.91 -2.89 0.26
N ILE A 2 15.67 -3.38 0.20
CA ILE A 2 14.62 -2.75 -0.62
C ILE A 2 14.23 -1.45 0.08
N SER A 3 14.14 -0.33 -0.65
CA SER A 3 13.74 0.97 -0.09
C SER A 3 12.22 1.18 -0.14
N ASN A 4 11.70 2.10 0.66
CA ASN A 4 10.34 2.61 0.68
C ASN A 4 10.00 3.23 -0.66
N ALA A 5 10.96 3.88 -1.33
CA ALA A 5 10.77 4.35 -2.70
C ALA A 5 10.48 3.18 -3.66
N THR A 6 11.28 2.11 -3.62
CA THR A 6 11.03 0.91 -4.42
C THR A 6 9.73 0.21 -4.04
N ARG A 7 9.38 0.14 -2.75
CA ARG A 7 8.08 -0.41 -2.31
C ARG A 7 6.91 0.42 -2.80
N ALA A 8 7.04 1.74 -2.86
CA ALA A 8 6.00 2.63 -3.38
C ALA A 8 5.77 2.40 -4.88
N GLU A 9 6.81 2.15 -5.66
CA GLU A 9 6.69 1.78 -7.08
C GLU A 9 5.91 0.48 -7.28
N TRP A 10 6.14 -0.52 -6.43
CA TRP A 10 5.38 -1.77 -6.47
C TRP A 10 3.94 -1.59 -6.00
N ALA A 11 3.72 -0.76 -4.97
CA ALA A 11 2.38 -0.42 -4.51
C ALA A 11 1.58 0.29 -5.61
N GLU A 12 2.20 1.16 -6.41
CA GLU A 12 1.54 1.81 -7.55
C GLU A 12 1.10 0.79 -8.62
N GLN A 13 1.92 -0.24 -8.89
CA GLN A 13 1.56 -1.31 -9.83
C GLN A 13 0.39 -2.16 -9.31
N ALA A 14 0.38 -2.47 -8.01
CA ALA A 14 -0.73 -3.16 -7.36
C ALA A 14 -2.01 -2.31 -7.40
N LEU A 15 -1.92 -1.03 -7.08
CA LEU A 15 -3.02 -0.08 -7.13
C LEU A 15 -3.57 0.06 -8.55
N SER A 16 -2.71 0.12 -9.56
CA SER A 16 -3.13 0.17 -10.97
C SER A 16 -3.90 -1.08 -11.39
N THR A 17 -3.43 -2.25 -10.98
CA THR A 17 -4.16 -3.51 -11.23
C THR A 17 -5.51 -3.52 -10.51
N PHE A 18 -5.54 -3.03 -9.27
CA PHE A 18 -6.76 -2.94 -8.47
C PHE A 18 -7.79 -2.00 -9.10
N THR A 19 -7.44 -0.74 -9.37
CA THR A 19 -8.38 0.26 -9.91
C THR A 19 -8.89 -0.11 -11.30
N ASN A 20 -8.09 -0.84 -12.09
CA ASN A 20 -8.55 -1.38 -13.37
C ASN A 20 -9.74 -2.35 -13.21
N ASN A 21 -9.83 -3.06 -12.09
CA ASN A 21 -10.89 -4.02 -11.83
C ASN A 21 -12.08 -3.42 -11.06
N VAL A 22 -11.87 -2.41 -10.21
CA VAL A 22 -12.92 -1.87 -9.32
C VAL A 22 -13.42 -0.47 -9.69
N ASN A 23 -12.61 0.36 -10.35
CA ASN A 23 -12.88 1.79 -10.60
C ASN A 23 -13.06 2.10 -12.08
N PHE A 24 -14.06 1.48 -12.72
CA PHE A 24 -14.43 1.75 -14.12
C PHE A 24 -13.25 1.66 -15.12
N CYS A 25 -12.26 0.80 -14.86
CA CYS A 25 -11.05 0.65 -15.67
C CYS A 25 -10.16 1.92 -15.73
N ARG A 26 -10.20 2.79 -14.72
CA ARG A 26 -9.35 3.99 -14.66
C ARG A 26 -8.00 3.69 -14.01
N ASN A 27 -6.96 4.31 -14.56
CA ASN A 27 -5.62 4.26 -13.97
C ASN A 27 -5.57 5.16 -12.70
N PRO A 28 -4.82 4.81 -11.65
CA PRO A 28 -4.70 5.64 -10.45
C PRO A 28 -4.21 7.07 -10.72
N ALA A 29 -3.42 7.27 -11.78
CA ALA A 29 -2.93 8.58 -12.20
C ALA A 29 -4.03 9.49 -12.80
N GLU A 30 -5.18 8.92 -13.17
CA GLU A 30 -6.33 9.63 -13.75
C GLU A 30 -7.39 9.99 -12.70
N LEU A 31 -7.20 9.51 -11.46
CA LEU A 31 -8.11 9.77 -10.34
C LEU A 31 -7.84 11.14 -9.73
N GLU A 32 -8.90 11.80 -9.25
CA GLU A 32 -8.75 12.94 -8.36
C GLU A 32 -8.06 12.49 -7.06
N SER A 33 -7.42 13.42 -6.34
CA SER A 33 -6.63 13.08 -5.16
C SER A 33 -7.44 12.39 -4.05
N GLY A 34 -8.72 12.75 -3.90
CA GLY A 34 -9.66 12.09 -2.99
C GLY A 34 -9.93 10.65 -3.41
N ASP A 35 -10.35 10.46 -4.67
CA ASP A 35 -10.62 9.14 -5.25
C ASP A 35 -9.40 8.21 -5.18
N ARG A 36 -8.19 8.76 -5.33
CA ARG A 36 -6.94 7.98 -5.19
C ARG A 36 -6.70 7.54 -3.75
N ALA A 37 -7.00 8.39 -2.77
CA ALA A 37 -6.88 8.02 -1.36
C ALA A 37 -7.89 6.92 -0.99
N ASP A 38 -9.11 7.01 -1.50
CA ASP A 38 -10.15 5.99 -1.32
C ASP A 38 -9.74 4.67 -1.95
N ALA A 39 -9.21 4.68 -3.18
CA ALA A 39 -8.71 3.48 -3.84
C ALA A 39 -7.55 2.80 -3.08
N ILE A 40 -6.68 3.57 -2.42
CA ILE A 40 -5.62 3.03 -1.55
C ILE A 40 -6.24 2.38 -0.31
N ALA A 41 -7.23 3.03 0.32
CA ALA A 41 -7.91 2.50 1.49
C ALA A 41 -8.65 1.18 1.16
N ASP A 42 -9.31 1.11 0.01
CA ASP A 42 -9.98 -0.10 -0.46
C ASP A 42 -8.99 -1.24 -0.75
N LEU A 43 -7.86 -0.94 -1.40
CA LEU A 43 -6.82 -1.94 -1.61
C LEU A 43 -6.25 -2.47 -0.29
N ILE A 44 -6.08 -1.60 0.71
CA ILE A 44 -5.67 -2.02 2.07
C ILE A 44 -6.74 -2.94 2.68
N CYS A 45 -8.03 -2.59 2.55
CA CYS A 45 -9.13 -3.40 3.03
C CYS A 45 -9.10 -4.82 2.43
N ASP A 46 -8.94 -4.94 1.13
CA ASP A 46 -8.88 -6.22 0.42
C ASP A 46 -7.66 -7.05 0.83
N LEU A 47 -6.50 -6.41 1.05
CA LEU A 47 -5.30 -7.10 1.54
C LEU A 47 -5.47 -7.62 2.97
N LEU A 48 -6.17 -6.87 3.83
CA LEU A 48 -6.48 -7.33 5.19
C LEU A 48 -7.48 -8.48 5.17
N HIS A 49 -8.48 -8.43 4.28
CA HIS A 49 -9.41 -9.54 4.07
C HIS A 49 -8.66 -10.80 3.63
N TYR A 50 -7.80 -10.68 2.62
CA TYR A 50 -6.96 -11.79 2.15
C TYR A 50 -6.06 -12.34 3.25
N ALA A 51 -5.46 -11.47 4.09
CA ALA A 51 -4.63 -11.91 5.20
C ALA A 51 -5.41 -12.79 6.19
N VAL A 52 -6.67 -12.46 6.50
CA VAL A 52 -7.55 -13.30 7.32
C VAL A 52 -7.79 -14.65 6.65
N GLU A 53 -8.09 -14.67 5.35
CA GLU A 53 -8.31 -15.93 4.61
C GLU A 53 -7.07 -16.85 4.63
N GLN A 54 -5.87 -16.27 4.68
CA GLN A 54 -4.62 -17.02 4.79
C GLN A 54 -4.26 -17.41 6.24
N GLY A 55 -5.10 -17.07 7.23
CA GLY A 55 -4.89 -17.40 8.64
C GLY A 55 -3.92 -16.47 9.37
N TYR A 56 -3.63 -15.29 8.83
CA TYR A 56 -2.84 -14.27 9.50
C TYR A 56 -3.71 -13.37 10.39
N HIS A 57 -3.07 -12.66 11.32
CA HIS A 57 -3.70 -11.61 12.13
C HIS A 57 -3.47 -10.24 11.49
N PRO A 58 -4.51 -9.56 10.99
CA PRO A 58 -4.37 -8.28 10.28
C PRO A 58 -3.67 -7.21 11.10
N ASP A 59 -3.99 -7.10 12.40
CA ASP A 59 -3.41 -6.09 13.29
C ASP A 59 -1.89 -6.24 13.42
N LEU A 60 -1.40 -7.48 13.53
CA LEU A 60 0.04 -7.77 13.62
C LEU A 60 0.76 -7.46 12.30
N LEU A 61 0.12 -7.72 11.15
CA LEU A 61 0.68 -7.37 9.85
C LEU A 61 0.75 -5.86 9.63
N LEU A 62 -0.28 -5.11 10.06
CA LEU A 62 -0.27 -3.65 10.01
C LEU A 62 0.82 -3.07 10.90
N GLU A 63 0.97 -3.58 12.13
CA GLU A 63 2.04 -3.15 13.04
C GLU A 63 3.42 -3.41 12.41
N GLN A 64 3.64 -4.61 11.86
CA GLN A 64 4.90 -4.95 11.20
C GLN A 64 5.17 -4.09 9.96
N ALA A 65 4.15 -3.84 9.13
CA ALA A 65 4.28 -2.99 7.95
C ALA A 65 4.67 -1.56 8.33
N LYS A 66 4.05 -1.03 9.38
CA LYS A 66 4.34 0.31 9.90
C LYS A 66 5.76 0.41 10.45
N MET A 67 6.19 -0.55 11.26
CA MET A 67 7.57 -0.62 11.77
C MET A 67 8.60 -0.65 10.63
N ASN A 68 8.35 -1.41 9.57
CA ASN A 68 9.25 -1.48 8.41
C ASN A 68 9.38 -0.13 7.69
N PHE A 69 8.25 0.58 7.52
CA PHE A 69 8.23 1.90 6.90
C PHE A 69 8.97 2.94 7.75
N GLU A 70 8.69 2.98 9.05
CA GLU A 70 9.28 3.92 10.02
C GLU A 70 10.79 3.69 10.20
N PHE A 71 11.23 2.43 10.22
CA PHE A 71 12.64 2.08 10.33
C PHE A 71 13.48 2.71 9.21
N GLU A 72 12.98 2.66 7.97
CA GLU A 72 13.69 3.24 6.85
C GLU A 72 13.63 4.77 6.84
N GLN A 73 12.52 5.39 7.27
CA GLN A 73 12.49 6.85 7.47
C GLN A 73 13.55 7.31 8.46
N ALA A 74 13.65 6.63 9.61
CA ALA A 74 14.64 6.96 10.62
C ALA A 74 16.09 6.81 10.10
N GLN A 75 16.34 5.86 9.20
CA GLN A 75 17.64 5.73 8.55
C GLN A 75 17.94 6.87 7.57
N ALA A 76 16.94 7.33 6.81
CA ALA A 76 17.08 8.44 5.87
C ALA A 76 17.40 9.76 6.61
N GLU A 77 16.75 10.01 7.75
CA GLU A 77 16.98 11.20 8.58
C GLU A 77 18.37 11.22 9.22
N GLN A 78 18.93 10.06 9.59
CA GLN A 78 20.28 9.97 10.18
C GLN A 78 21.41 10.13 9.16
N GLN A 79 21.10 10.07 7.86
CA GLN A 79 22.06 10.17 6.76
C GLN A 79 22.00 11.54 6.03
N ALA A 80 21.07 12.42 6.43
CA ALA A 80 20.89 13.78 5.91
C ALA A 80 21.62 14.83 6.76
#